data_AF-A0A0Q4BB77-F1
#
_entry.id   AF-A0A0Q4BB77-F1
#
_cell.length_a   1.000
_cell.length_b   1.000
_cell.length_c   1.000
_cell.angle_alpha   90.00
_cell.angle_beta   90.00
_cell.angle_gamma   90.00
#
_symmetry.space_group_name_H-M   'P 1'
#
loop_
_entity.id
_entity.type
_entity.pdbx_description
1 polymer ?
#
loop_
_entity_poly.entity_id
_entity_poly.type
_entity_poly.pdbx_seq_one_letter_code
_entity_poly.pdbx_strand_id
1 'polypeptide(L)' 'MPPVTGKFIKIKCADCSNEQVAFARPSTVVTCHACGSTLIVPKGGKGQVKGEIVEVIG' A
#
# COMPACT_ATOMS: atom_id res chain seq x y z
N MET A 1 17.28 -0.15 -19.19
CA MET A 1 16.59 -0.13 -17.89
C MET A 1 15.16 0.32 -18.15
N PRO A 2 14.12 -0.52 -17.99
CA PRO A 2 12.76 -0.04 -18.15
C PRO A 2 12.39 0.80 -16.91
N PRO A 3 11.93 2.06 -17.07
CA PRO A 3 11.41 2.82 -15.95
C PRO A 3 10.16 2.10 -15.44
N VAL A 4 10.22 1.56 -14.23
CA VAL A 4 9.06 0.93 -13.61
C VAL A 4 8.07 2.05 -13.33
N THR A 5 7.06 2.20 -14.19
CA THR A 5 5.92 3.09 -13.93
C THR A 5 5.00 2.36 -12.95
N GLY A 6 5.57 2.00 -11.80
CA GLY A 6 4.83 1.47 -10.67
C GLY A 6 4.15 2.64 -10.01
N LYS A 7 2.81 2.71 -10.08
CA LYS A 7 2.05 3.66 -9.27
C LYS A 7 2.23 3.25 -7.80
N PHE A 8 2.97 4.05 -7.04
CA PHE A 8 3.13 3.86 -5.62
C PHE A 8 2.03 4.63 -4.90
N ILE A 9 1.49 4.05 -3.85
CA ILE A 9 0.52 4.69 -2.98
C ILE A 9 1.11 4.73 -1.57
N LYS A 10 1.17 5.92 -0.99
CA LYS A 10 1.43 6.12 0.43
C LYS A 10 0.14 5.95 1.19
N ILE A 11 0.18 5.04 2.14
CA ILE A 11 -0.93 4.74 3.03
C ILE A 11 -0.43 5.02 4.43
N LYS A 12 -1.17 5.81 5.19
CA LYS A 12 -0.87 6.10 6.58
C LYS A 12 -1.84 5.36 7.46
N CYS A 13 -1.30 4.66 8.44
CA CYS A 13 -2.12 4.03 9.47
C CYS A 13 -2.49 5.09 10.52
N ALA A 14 -3.78 5.37 10.69
CA ALA A 14 -4.28 6.34 11.67
C ALA A 14 -3.94 5.93 13.12
N ASP A 15 -3.92 4.62 13.42
CA ASP A 15 -3.66 4.10 14.78
C ASP A 15 -2.19 4.02 15.16
N CYS A 16 -1.26 3.92 14.19
CA CYS A 16 0.17 3.72 14.47
C CYS A 16 1.05 4.86 13.96
N SER A 17 0.45 5.87 13.32
CA SER A 17 1.16 6.94 12.60
C SER A 17 2.21 6.42 11.61
N ASN A 18 2.11 5.14 11.22
CA ASN A 18 3.09 4.49 10.37
C ASN A 18 2.76 4.79 8.91
N GLU A 19 3.71 5.38 8.21
CA GLU A 19 3.60 5.69 6.79
C GLU A 19 4.21 4.54 5.99
N GLN A 20 3.36 3.87 5.21
CA GLN A 20 3.78 2.75 4.39
C GLN A 20 3.56 3.08 2.92
N VAL A 21 4.63 2.95 2.14
CA VAL A 21 4.56 2.99 0.68
C VAL A 21 4.27 1.58 0.18
N ALA A 22 3.23 1.45 -0.63
CA ALA A 22 2.87 0.19 -1.28
C ALA A 22 2.57 0.41 -2.76
N PHE A 23 2.58 -0.66 -3.54
CA PHE A 23 2.20 -0.59 -4.94
C PHE A 23 0.68 -0.56 -5.09
N ALA A 24 0.18 0.25 -6.03
CA ALA A 24 -1.23 0.24 -6.44
C ALA A 24 -1.70 -1.15 -6.94
N ARG A 25 -0.74 -1.98 -7.36
CA ARG A 25 -0.94 -3.39 -7.73
C ARG A 25 -0.06 -4.28 -6.85
N PRO A 26 -0.48 -4.55 -5.60
CA PRO A 26 0.20 -5.54 -4.79
C PRO A 26 -0.14 -6.93 -5.34
N SER A 27 0.90 -7.76 -5.53
CA SER A 27 0.74 -9.20 -5.77
C SER A 27 0.67 -10.00 -4.45
N THR A 28 1.01 -9.38 -3.33
CA THR A 28 1.11 -10.00 -2.00
C THR A 28 0.37 -9.16 -0.96
N VAL A 29 -0.13 -9.81 0.10
CA VAL A 29 -0.74 -9.11 1.25
C VAL A 29 0.28 -8.18 1.87
N VAL A 30 -0.07 -6.91 2.00
CA VAL A 30 0.78 -5.90 2.63
C VAL A 30 0.24 -5.64 4.02
N THR A 31 1.01 -6.02 5.03
CA THR A 31 0.73 -5.78 6.43
C THR A 31 1.54 -4.59 6.93
N CYS A 32 0.96 -3.85 7.87
CA CYS A 32 1.62 -2.78 8.59
C CYS A 32 2.76 -3.35 9.45
N HIS A 33 3.99 -2.84 9.31
CA HIS A 33 5.12 -3.33 10.10
C HIS A 33 5.09 -2.87 11.56
N ALA A 34 4.34 -1.80 11.87
CA ALA A 34 4.15 -1.32 13.25
C ALA A 34 2.94 -1.94 13.96
N CYS A 35 1.86 -2.20 13.22
CA CYS A 35 0.59 -2.65 13.76
C CYS A 35 0.33 -4.15 13.54
N GLY A 36 0.93 -4.76 12.53
CA GLY A 36 0.53 -6.08 12.01
C GLY A 36 -0.79 -6.09 11.22
N SER A 37 -1.55 -4.98 11.24
CA SER A 37 -2.82 -4.83 10.54
C SER A 37 -2.67 -4.96 9.03
N THR A 38 -3.63 -5.63 8.37
CA THR A 38 -3.64 -5.75 6.92
C THR A 38 -3.97 -4.40 6.28
N LEU A 39 -2.96 -3.72 5.75
CA LEU A 39 -3.11 -2.45 5.05
C LEU A 39 -3.66 -2.67 3.65
N ILE A 40 -3.21 -3.73 2.98
CA ILE A 40 -3.63 -4.05 1.62
C ILE A 40 -3.82 -5.54 1.43
N VAL A 41 -4.95 -5.89 0.83
CA VAL A 41 -5.26 -7.24 0.38
C VAL A 41 -5.17 -7.29 -1.15
N PRO A 42 -4.22 -8.04 -1.75
CA PRO A 42 -4.16 -8.23 -3.19
C PRO A 42 -5.36 -9.09 -3.63
N LYS A 43 -6.18 -8.57 -4.53
CA LYS A 43 -7.20 -9.37 -5.21
C LYS A 43 -6.90 -9.39 -6.70
N GLY A 44 -6.28 -10.48 -7.18
CA GLY A 44 -6.16 -10.93 -8.58
C GLY A 44 -6.13 -9.90 -9.72
N GLY A 45 -5.64 -8.66 -9.51
CA GLY A 45 -5.75 -7.58 -10.48
C GLY A 45 -5.77 -6.16 -9.88
N LYS A 46 -6.36 -5.96 -8.69
CA LYS A 46 -6.34 -4.68 -7.94
C LYS A 46 -6.27 -4.95 -6.43
N GLY A 47 -5.29 -4.36 -5.76
CA GLY A 47 -5.18 -4.42 -4.30
C GLY A 47 -6.26 -3.57 -3.65
N GLN A 48 -6.95 -4.13 -2.65
CA GLN A 48 -7.89 -3.37 -1.83
C GLN A 48 -7.15 -2.82 -0.62
N VAL A 49 -6.99 -1.49 -0.60
CA VAL A 49 -6.38 -0.76 0.51
C VAL A 49 -7.44 -0.53 1.58
N LYS A 50 -7.16 -0.91 2.82
CA LYS A 50 -8.05 -0.69 3.99
C LYS A 50 -7.60 0.48 4.88
N GLY A 51 -6.45 1.08 4.61
CA GLY A 51 -5.92 2.24 5.32
C GLY A 51 -6.24 3.56 4.63
N GLU A 52 -5.80 4.66 5.24
CA GLU A 52 -5.97 6.00 4.69
C GLU A 52 -4.86 6.30 3.68
N ILE A 53 -5.22 6.56 2.43
CA ILE A 53 -4.26 6.86 1.35
C ILE A 53 -3.92 8.34 1.45
N VAL A 54 -2.68 8.66 1.82
CA VAL A 54 -2.23 10.04 1.97
C VAL A 54 -1.81 10.62 0.63
N GLU A 55 -1.13 9.81 -0.19
CA GLU A 55 -0.56 10.30 -1.45
C GLU A 55 -0.46 9.17 -2.47
N VAL A 56 -0.70 9.48 -3.75
CA VAL A 56 -0.50 8.55 -4.86
C VAL A 56 0.60 9.12 -5.74
N ILE A 57 1.74 8.45 -5.74
CA ILE A 57 2.92 8.82 -6.52
C ILE A 57 2.79 8.12 -7.88
N GLY A 58 2.49 8.91 -8.91
CA GLY A 58 2.14 8.47 -10.27
C GLY A 58 3.31 8.42 -11.23
#